data_AF-A0A968VZ42-F1
#
_entry.id   AF-A0A968VZ42-F1
#
_cell.length_a   1.000
_cell.length_b   1.000
_cell.length_c   1.000
_cell.angle_alpha   90.00
_cell.angle_beta   90.00
_cell.angle_gamma   90.00
#
_symmetry.space_group_name_H-M   'P 1'
#
loop_
_entity.id
_entity.type
_entity.pdbx_description
1 polymer ?
#
loop_
_entity_poly.entity_id
_entity_poly.type
_entity_poly.pdbx_seq_one_letter_code
_entity_poly.pdbx_strand_id
1 'polypeptide(L)'
;MSNIAIRYFFIINCNTYAFNVLKYLFPIEDNSLAIISCEPFNAKELQQLILSRHKSSGLNLNYKGKPEANISQLNYSVLFNAYFNFTRGIPGIAMNTWKANIIKSGQDSISIKIPARPNAAMLDHLQEEWLIAIALFIQHKNIDAQKMSRLINCGAEAAQRLLLTLKNAGILVNKTESTYTLGRNIEPFLVELCLTKGII
;
A
#
# COMPACT_ATOMS: atom_id res chain seq x y z
N MET A 1 18.86 -40.33 -28.86
CA MET A 1 18.76 -38.90 -28.51
C MET A 1 18.14 -38.81 -27.13
N SER A 2 18.91 -38.39 -26.12
CA SER A 2 18.43 -38.23 -24.75
C SER A 2 17.51 -37.01 -24.68
N ASN A 3 16.25 -37.24 -24.32
CA ASN A 3 15.26 -36.19 -24.17
C ASN A 3 15.54 -35.46 -22.84
N ILE A 4 16.19 -34.29 -22.90
CA ILE A 4 16.44 -33.46 -21.71
C ILE A 4 15.11 -32.80 -21.32
N ALA A 5 14.46 -33.32 -20.28
CA ALA A 5 13.26 -32.70 -19.74
C ALA A 5 13.62 -31.39 -19.03
N ILE A 6 13.20 -30.26 -19.61
CA ILE A 6 13.37 -28.94 -19.01
C ILE A 6 12.38 -28.82 -17.83
N ARG A 7 12.90 -28.52 -16.64
CA ARG A 7 12.09 -28.26 -15.44
C ARG A 7 12.03 -26.75 -15.19
N TYR A 8 10.82 -26.22 -15.07
CA TYR A 8 10.58 -24.82 -14.76
C TYR A 8 10.12 -24.68 -13.30
N PHE A 9 10.65 -23.67 -12.62
CA PHE A 9 10.19 -23.27 -11.30
C PHE A 9 9.47 -21.92 -11.43
N PHE A 10 8.21 -21.87 -11.03
CA PHE A 10 7.39 -20.67 -11.11
C PHE A 10 7.26 -20.02 -9.73
N ILE A 11 7.43 -18.70 -9.67
CA ILE A 11 7.09 -17.88 -8.51
C ILE A 11 5.92 -17.00 -8.92
N ILE A 12 4.79 -17.16 -8.25
CA ILE A 12 3.59 -16.34 -8.47
C ILE A 12 3.46 -15.39 -7.28
N ASN A 13 3.35 -14.10 -7.56
CA ASN A 13 3.07 -13.08 -6.55
C ASN A 13 1.72 -12.44 -6.84
N CYS A 14 0.83 -12.45 -5.86
CA CYS A 14 -0.43 -11.73 -5.91
C CYS A 14 -0.76 -11.17 -4.52
N ASN A 15 -1.64 -10.17 -4.47
CA ASN A 15 -2.13 -9.65 -3.20
C ASN A 15 -3.13 -10.65 -2.58
N THR A 16 -3.29 -10.61 -1.26
CA THR A 16 -4.15 -11.54 -0.51
C THR A 16 -5.62 -11.50 -0.96
N TYR A 17 -6.14 -10.33 -1.35
CA TYR A 17 -7.52 -10.20 -1.84
C TYR A 17 -7.73 -10.92 -3.18
N ALA A 18 -6.78 -10.78 -4.12
CA ALA A 18 -6.79 -11.52 -5.37
C ALA A 18 -6.60 -13.02 -5.15
N PHE A 19 -5.66 -13.41 -4.28
CA PHE A 19 -5.42 -14.81 -3.93
C PHE A 19 -6.68 -15.49 -3.37
N ASN A 20 -7.37 -14.80 -2.46
CA ASN A 20 -8.59 -15.30 -1.85
C ASN A 20 -9.72 -15.53 -2.85
N VAL A 21 -9.76 -14.80 -3.97
CA VAL A 21 -10.72 -15.05 -5.04
C VAL A 21 -10.24 -16.20 -5.93
N LEU A 22 -8.96 -16.18 -6.30
CA LEU A 22 -8.38 -17.18 -7.20
C LEU A 22 -8.45 -18.60 -6.65
N LYS A 23 -8.26 -18.80 -5.34
CA LYS A 23 -8.32 -20.13 -4.71
C LYS A 23 -9.69 -20.81 -4.83
N TYR A 24 -10.77 -20.05 -5.02
CA TYR A 24 -12.11 -20.62 -5.26
C TYR A 24 -12.37 -20.93 -6.74
N LEU A 25 -11.62 -20.31 -7.65
CA LEU A 25 -11.80 -20.48 -9.10
C LEU A 25 -10.86 -21.54 -9.67
N PHE A 26 -9.69 -21.71 -9.05
CA PHE A 26 -8.64 -22.61 -9.50
C PHE A 26 -8.01 -23.34 -8.31
N PRO A 27 -7.61 -24.60 -8.48
CA PRO A 27 -6.92 -25.39 -7.44
C PRO A 27 -5.45 -24.95 -7.29
N ILE A 28 -5.21 -23.65 -7.07
CA ILE A 28 -3.85 -23.09 -6.98
C ILE A 28 -3.11 -23.67 -5.77
N GLU A 29 -3.81 -23.93 -4.68
CA GLU A 29 -3.22 -24.52 -3.47
C GLU A 29 -2.70 -25.93 -3.74
N ASP A 30 -3.50 -26.77 -4.40
CA ASP A 30 -3.14 -28.16 -4.72
C ASP A 30 -1.97 -28.26 -5.72
N ASN A 31 -1.80 -27.24 -6.56
CA ASN A 31 -0.75 -27.20 -7.59
C ASN A 31 0.49 -26.40 -7.17
N SER A 32 0.52 -25.87 -5.95
CA SER A 32 1.65 -25.09 -5.44
C SER A 32 2.55 -25.95 -4.56
N LEU A 33 3.86 -25.90 -4.81
CA LEU A 33 4.85 -26.55 -3.94
C LEU A 33 4.90 -25.91 -2.55
N ALA A 34 4.67 -24.59 -2.49
CA ALA A 34 4.60 -23.83 -1.26
C ALA A 34 3.79 -22.55 -1.48
N ILE A 35 3.08 -22.12 -0.45
CA ILE A 35 2.42 -20.81 -0.39
C ILE A 35 3.05 -20.06 0.79
N ILE A 36 3.57 -18.86 0.51
CA ILE A 36 4.20 -18.01 1.52
C ILE A 36 3.33 -16.76 1.68
N SER A 37 2.73 -16.60 2.86
CA SER A 37 2.03 -15.35 3.20
C SER A 37 3.04 -14.30 3.67
N CYS A 38 2.99 -13.12 3.04
CA CYS A 38 3.80 -11.96 3.42
C CYS A 38 2.95 -11.03 4.28
N GLU A 39 2.90 -11.30 5.59
CA GLU A 39 2.13 -10.50 6.54
C GLU A 39 2.68 -9.06 6.68
N PRO A 40 1.82 -8.08 7.04
CA PRO A 40 2.27 -6.74 7.34
C PRO A 40 3.24 -6.69 8.51
N PHE A 41 4.20 -5.76 8.47
CA PHE A 41 5.18 -5.60 9.53
C PHE A 41 4.55 -5.02 10.78
N ASN A 42 4.94 -5.50 11.95
CA ASN A 42 4.65 -4.84 13.21
C ASN A 42 5.50 -3.55 13.39
N ALA A 43 5.19 -2.76 14.41
CA ALA A 43 5.88 -1.50 14.66
C ALA A 43 7.41 -1.65 14.85
N LYS A 44 7.88 -2.75 15.44
CA LYS A 44 9.30 -3.03 15.67
C LYS A 44 10.02 -3.40 14.38
N GLU A 45 9.38 -4.19 13.52
CA GLU A 45 9.91 -4.54 12.18
C GLU A 45 9.97 -3.29 11.29
N LEU A 46 8.95 -2.43 11.33
CA LEU A 46 8.98 -1.13 10.64
C LEU A 46 10.12 -0.24 11.16
N GLN A 47 10.32 -0.17 12.47
CA GLN A 47 11.45 0.54 13.07
C GLN A 47 12.77 0.03 12.51
N GLN A 48 12.98 -1.29 12.52
CA GLN A 48 14.21 -1.91 12.02
C GLN A 48 14.43 -1.61 10.54
N LEU A 49 13.40 -1.76 9.71
CA LEU A 49 13.43 -1.47 8.28
C LEU A 49 13.82 -0.02 8.01
N ILE A 50 13.12 0.93 8.63
CA ILE A 50 13.30 2.36 8.40
C ILE A 50 14.67 2.81 8.91
N LEU A 51 15.06 2.41 10.13
CA LEU A 51 16.35 2.80 10.69
C LEU A 51 17.52 2.15 9.94
N SER A 52 17.39 0.90 9.49
CA SER A 52 18.40 0.25 8.65
C SER A 52 18.63 1.04 7.35
N ARG A 53 17.54 1.41 6.66
CA ARG A 53 17.63 2.21 5.43
C ARG A 53 18.13 3.63 5.69
N HIS A 54 17.72 4.25 6.80
CA HIS A 54 18.18 5.58 7.19
C HIS A 54 19.70 5.58 7.45
N LYS A 55 20.22 4.59 8.17
CA LYS A 55 21.67 4.46 8.42
C LYS A 55 22.48 4.36 7.14
N SER A 56 21.96 3.73 6.09
CA SER A 56 22.63 3.69 4.78
C SER A 56 22.80 5.07 4.11
N SER A 57 22.10 6.10 4.58
CA SER A 57 22.28 7.47 4.07
C SER A 57 23.47 8.21 4.69
N GLY A 58 24.02 7.73 5.81
CA GLY A 58 25.07 8.43 6.57
C GLY A 58 24.59 9.67 7.32
N LEU A 59 23.31 10.05 7.21
CA LEU A 59 22.74 11.20 7.90
C LEU A 59 22.27 10.80 9.31
N ASN A 60 22.46 11.69 10.28
CA ASN A 60 21.94 11.50 11.63
C ASN A 60 20.45 11.86 11.73
N LEU A 61 19.73 11.15 12.59
CA LEU A 61 18.34 11.49 12.89
C LEU A 61 18.24 12.60 13.95
N ASN A 62 17.35 13.56 13.72
CA ASN A 62 16.83 14.45 14.76
C ASN A 62 15.32 14.27 14.90
N TYR A 63 14.86 14.02 16.12
CA TYR A 63 13.44 13.86 16.43
C TYR A 63 13.07 14.66 17.68
N LYS A 64 12.04 15.52 17.54
CA LYS A 64 11.59 16.45 18.62
C LYS A 64 12.74 17.28 19.21
N GLY A 65 13.66 17.72 18.35
CA GLY A 65 14.82 18.51 18.76
C GLY A 65 15.92 17.69 19.46
N LYS A 66 15.80 16.37 19.54
CA LYS A 66 16.82 15.48 20.12
C LYS A 66 17.65 14.81 19.02
N PRO A 67 18.99 14.87 19.10
CA PRO A 67 19.85 14.12 18.18
C PRO A 67 19.72 12.61 18.43
N GLU A 68 20.05 11.81 17.43
CA GLU A 68 19.84 10.35 17.38
C GLU A 68 20.32 9.63 18.64
N ALA A 69 21.53 9.95 19.11
CA ALA A 69 22.13 9.38 20.32
C ALA A 69 21.32 9.62 21.61
N ASN A 70 20.47 10.65 21.63
CA ASN A 70 19.68 11.07 22.79
C ASN A 70 18.19 10.73 22.63
N ILE A 71 17.79 10.03 21.56
CA ILE A 71 16.42 9.56 21.39
C ILE A 71 16.21 8.33 22.27
N SER A 72 15.37 8.46 23.30
CA SER A 72 15.02 7.33 24.16
C SER A 72 14.22 6.26 23.39
N GLN A 73 14.32 5.01 23.85
CA GLN A 73 13.56 3.89 23.29
C GLN A 73 12.03 4.16 23.30
N LEU A 74 11.52 4.82 24.35
CA LEU A 74 10.11 5.21 24.42
C LEU A 74 9.71 6.17 23.28
N ASN A 75 10.57 7.15 22.96
CA ASN A 75 10.30 8.07 21.85
C ASN A 75 10.32 7.35 20.50
N TYR A 76 11.23 6.38 20.31
CA TYR A 76 11.22 5.53 19.13
C TYR A 76 9.93 4.70 19.05
N SER A 77 9.51 4.07 20.15
CA SER A 77 8.26 3.31 20.19
C SER A 77 7.05 4.16 19.84
N VAL A 78 6.94 5.38 20.37
CA VAL A 78 5.84 6.31 20.01
C VAL A 78 5.88 6.67 18.53
N LEU A 79 7.07 7.01 18.00
CA LEU A 79 7.24 7.36 16.59
C LEU A 79 6.83 6.20 15.68
N PHE A 80 7.35 5.01 15.92
CA PHE A 80 7.11 3.86 15.04
C PHE A 80 5.75 3.21 15.24
N ASN A 81 5.12 3.36 16.41
CA ASN A 81 3.69 3.05 16.57
C ASN A 81 2.83 3.98 15.70
N ALA A 82 3.18 5.27 15.59
CA ALA A 82 2.45 6.16 14.69
C ALA A 82 2.66 5.80 13.21
N TYR A 83 3.88 5.40 12.81
CA TYR A 83 4.11 4.84 11.48
C TYR A 83 3.28 3.58 11.24
N PHE A 84 3.31 2.61 12.16
CA PHE A 84 2.49 1.39 12.06
C PHE A 84 1.00 1.72 11.93
N ASN A 85 0.48 2.61 12.77
CA ASN A 85 -0.92 3.02 12.73
C ASN A 85 -1.29 3.74 11.42
N PHE A 86 -0.36 4.48 10.81
CA PHE A 86 -0.60 5.16 9.54
C PHE A 86 -0.52 4.20 8.35
N THR A 87 0.45 3.27 8.37
CA THR A 87 0.81 2.46 7.19
C THR A 87 0.22 1.06 7.25
N ARG A 88 -0.36 0.67 8.38
CA ARG A 88 -0.85 -0.68 8.70
C ARG A 88 0.22 -1.75 8.48
N GLY A 89 1.49 -1.42 8.74
CA GLY A 89 2.59 -2.37 8.58
C GLY A 89 3.11 -2.52 7.16
N ILE A 90 2.60 -1.77 6.17
CA ILE A 90 3.01 -1.92 4.78
C ILE A 90 4.41 -1.28 4.58
N PRO A 91 5.47 -2.07 4.28
CA PRO A 91 6.86 -1.58 4.25
C PRO A 91 7.09 -0.43 3.27
N GLY A 92 6.56 -0.57 2.05
CA GLY A 92 6.72 0.44 0.99
C GLY A 92 6.04 1.77 1.34
N ILE A 93 4.88 1.73 1.99
CA ILE A 93 4.14 2.92 2.41
C ILE A 93 4.84 3.57 3.59
N ALA A 94 5.34 2.78 4.54
CA ALA A 94 6.12 3.27 5.67
C ALA A 94 7.39 4.01 5.21
N MET A 95 8.11 3.49 4.23
CA MET A 95 9.30 4.16 3.69
C MET A 95 8.97 5.47 2.95
N ASN A 96 7.88 5.50 2.18
CA ASN A 96 7.43 6.73 1.53
C ASN A 96 6.95 7.77 2.56
N THR A 97 6.23 7.31 3.59
CA THR A 97 5.77 8.14 4.70
C THR A 97 6.95 8.69 5.49
N TRP A 98 8.01 7.90 5.68
CA TRP A 98 9.25 8.34 6.32
C TRP A 98 9.85 9.53 5.56
N LYS A 99 10.07 9.36 4.25
CA LYS A 99 10.56 10.44 3.38
C LYS A 99 9.68 11.68 3.42
N ALA A 100 8.36 11.52 3.33
CA ALA A 100 7.41 12.62 3.30
C ALA A 100 7.34 13.41 4.63
N ASN A 101 7.79 12.82 5.74
CA ASN A 101 7.80 13.47 7.06
C ASN A 101 9.18 14.04 7.45
N ILE A 102 10.14 14.06 6.53
CA ILE A 102 11.37 14.84 6.69
C ILE A 102 11.01 16.32 6.55
N ILE A 103 11.19 17.09 7.61
CA ILE A 103 10.82 18.52 7.66
C ILE A 103 12.00 19.46 7.48
N LYS A 104 13.22 19.00 7.76
CA LYS A 104 14.47 19.75 7.53
C LYS A 104 15.56 18.77 7.12
N SER A 105 16.37 19.19 6.16
CA SER A 105 17.61 18.51 5.77
C SER A 105 18.76 19.48 6.01
N GLY A 106 19.70 19.11 6.87
CA GLY A 106 20.99 19.78 7.02
C GLY A 106 22.08 19.04 6.25
N GLN A 107 23.35 19.45 6.46
CA GLN A 107 24.51 18.76 5.88
C GLN A 107 24.62 17.30 6.36
N ASP A 108 24.51 17.07 7.68
CA ASP A 108 24.74 15.74 8.27
C ASP A 108 23.55 15.20 9.08
N SER A 109 22.38 15.83 8.96
CA SER A 109 21.19 15.40 9.71
C SER A 109 19.88 15.69 9.00
N ILE A 110 18.88 14.86 9.31
CA ILE A 110 17.49 15.09 8.93
C ILE A 110 16.63 15.23 10.18
N SER A 111 15.66 16.14 10.13
CA SER A 111 14.64 16.24 11.17
C SER A 111 13.35 15.59 10.68
N ILE A 112 12.80 14.66 11.46
CA ILE A 112 11.54 13.97 11.16
C ILE A 112 10.40 14.50 12.04
N LYS A 113 9.21 14.63 11.48
CA LYS A 113 7.95 14.76 12.25
C LYS A 113 7.21 13.43 12.31
N ILE A 114 6.28 13.31 13.25
CA ILE A 114 5.37 12.17 13.32
C ILE A 114 4.39 12.21 12.13
N PRO A 115 4.05 11.07 11.49
CA PRO A 115 3.03 11.06 10.46
C PRO A 115 1.68 11.46 11.05
N ALA A 116 0.99 12.40 10.40
CA ALA A 116 -0.36 12.81 10.77
C ALA A 116 -1.37 12.04 9.94
N ARG A 117 -2.38 11.45 10.58
CA ARG A 117 -3.51 10.87 9.85
C ARG A 117 -4.31 12.00 9.19
N PRO A 118 -4.65 11.88 7.89
CA PRO A 118 -5.61 12.78 7.27
C PRO A 118 -6.98 12.62 7.95
N ASN A 119 -7.80 13.69 7.91
CA ASN A 119 -9.16 13.61 8.42
C ASN A 119 -9.96 12.59 7.58
N ALA A 120 -10.23 11.42 8.16
CA ALA A 120 -10.93 10.32 7.50
C ALA A 120 -12.44 10.54 7.41
N ALA A 121 -13.01 11.56 8.07
CA ALA A 121 -14.45 11.85 8.02
C ALA A 121 -14.96 12.07 6.58
N MET A 122 -14.10 12.54 5.68
CA MET A 122 -14.44 12.68 4.26
C MET A 122 -14.62 11.33 3.55
N LEU A 123 -14.00 10.25 4.05
CA LEU A 123 -14.10 8.91 3.49
C LEU A 123 -15.39 8.19 3.92
N ASP A 124 -15.98 8.57 5.06
CA ASP A 124 -17.20 7.94 5.59
C ASP A 124 -18.43 8.20 4.72
N HIS A 125 -18.39 9.29 3.94
CA HIS A 125 -19.47 9.74 3.06
C HIS A 125 -19.24 9.41 1.58
N LEU A 126 -18.34 8.48 1.27
CA LEU A 126 -18.14 8.03 -0.11
C LEU A 126 -19.41 7.33 -0.64
N GLN A 127 -19.78 7.66 -1.88
CA GLN A 127 -20.89 7.02 -2.59
C GLN A 127 -20.63 5.53 -2.79
N GLU A 128 -21.68 4.70 -2.79
CA GLU A 128 -21.58 3.24 -2.92
C GLU A 128 -20.82 2.81 -4.19
N GLU A 129 -21.11 3.47 -5.32
CA GLU A 129 -20.44 3.23 -6.60
C GLU A 129 -18.91 3.41 -6.50
N TRP A 130 -18.46 4.39 -5.70
CA TRP A 130 -17.04 4.63 -5.50
C TRP A 130 -16.43 3.55 -4.62
N LEU A 131 -17.13 3.11 -3.58
CA LEU A 131 -16.67 2.03 -2.70
C LEU A 131 -16.50 0.72 -3.48
N ILE A 132 -17.43 0.40 -4.39
CA ILE A 132 -17.32 -0.76 -5.28
C ILE A 132 -16.09 -0.61 -6.18
N ALA A 133 -15.92 0.55 -6.83
CA ALA A 133 -14.75 0.79 -7.67
C ALA A 133 -13.44 0.66 -6.90
N ILE A 134 -13.36 1.22 -5.69
CA ILE A 134 -12.21 1.12 -4.80
C ILE A 134 -11.92 -0.35 -4.44
N ALA A 135 -12.93 -1.14 -4.09
CA ALA A 135 -12.78 -2.57 -3.82
C ALA A 135 -12.23 -3.33 -5.02
N LEU A 136 -12.72 -3.03 -6.23
CA LEU A 136 -12.17 -3.60 -7.47
C LEU A 136 -10.69 -3.22 -7.66
N PHE A 137 -10.30 -1.99 -7.35
CA PHE A 137 -8.90 -1.57 -7.39
C PHE A 137 -8.04 -2.28 -6.34
N ILE A 138 -8.55 -2.55 -5.14
CA ILE A 138 -7.85 -3.32 -4.11
C ILE A 138 -7.57 -4.74 -4.63
N GLN A 139 -8.56 -5.38 -5.24
CA GLN A 139 -8.43 -6.72 -5.79
C GLN A 139 -7.50 -6.76 -7.01
N HIS A 140 -7.67 -5.85 -7.96
CA HIS A 140 -7.01 -5.91 -9.27
C HIS A 140 -5.74 -5.06 -9.40
N LYS A 141 -5.42 -4.21 -8.43
CA LYS A 141 -4.31 -3.22 -8.39
C LYS A 141 -4.34 -2.15 -9.48
N ASN A 142 -4.42 -2.56 -10.74
CA ASN A 142 -4.40 -1.68 -11.91
C ASN A 142 -5.61 -1.97 -12.81
N ILE A 143 -6.30 -0.90 -13.20
CA ILE A 143 -7.52 -0.96 -13.99
C ILE A 143 -7.51 0.19 -15.02
N ASP A 144 -7.87 -0.11 -16.26
CA ASP A 144 -8.18 0.85 -17.31
C ASP A 144 -9.71 0.92 -17.55
N ALA A 145 -10.15 1.83 -18.42
CA ALA A 145 -11.58 2.00 -18.69
C ALA A 145 -12.27 0.75 -19.25
N GLN A 146 -11.57 -0.04 -20.09
CA GLN A 146 -12.12 -1.26 -20.69
C GLN A 146 -12.29 -2.37 -19.65
N LYS A 147 -11.32 -2.55 -18.77
CA LYS A 147 -11.38 -3.49 -17.65
C LYS A 147 -12.44 -3.05 -16.64
N MET A 148 -12.52 -1.76 -16.30
CA MET A 148 -13.57 -1.24 -15.43
C MET A 148 -14.96 -1.53 -16.01
N SER A 149 -15.20 -1.13 -17.28
CA SER A 149 -16.46 -1.38 -18.00
C SER A 149 -16.90 -2.85 -17.92
N ARG A 150 -15.97 -3.80 -18.08
CA ARG A 150 -16.25 -5.23 -17.93
C ARG A 150 -16.58 -5.66 -16.50
N LEU A 151 -15.86 -5.11 -15.51
CA LEU A 151 -16.02 -5.48 -14.09
C LEU A 151 -17.36 -4.98 -13.51
N ILE A 152 -17.78 -3.76 -13.87
CA ILE A 152 -19.04 -3.18 -13.39
C ILE A 152 -20.18 -3.28 -14.40
N ASN A 153 -19.97 -3.99 -15.52
CA ASN A 153 -20.93 -4.19 -16.60
C ASN A 153 -21.60 -2.88 -17.07
N CYS A 154 -20.80 -1.84 -17.34
CA CYS A 154 -21.28 -0.54 -17.79
C CYS A 154 -20.66 -0.13 -19.13
N GLY A 155 -21.20 0.90 -19.79
CA GLY A 155 -20.61 1.45 -21.01
C GLY A 155 -19.21 2.05 -20.77
N ALA A 156 -18.35 2.02 -21.80
CA ALA A 156 -16.97 2.51 -21.72
C ALA A 156 -16.87 3.99 -21.29
N GLU A 157 -17.79 4.84 -21.75
CA GLU A 157 -17.83 6.25 -21.34
C GLU A 157 -18.16 6.41 -19.84
N ALA A 158 -19.10 5.63 -19.33
CA ALA A 158 -19.47 5.68 -17.92
C ALA A 158 -18.28 5.22 -17.04
N ALA A 159 -17.60 4.14 -17.43
CA ALA A 159 -16.38 3.68 -16.78
C ALA A 159 -15.30 4.77 -16.78
N GLN A 160 -15.06 5.42 -17.92
CA GLN A 160 -14.09 6.50 -18.04
C GLN A 160 -14.47 7.70 -17.15
N ARG A 161 -15.74 8.09 -17.09
CA ARG A 161 -16.23 9.16 -16.21
C ARG A 161 -15.99 8.82 -14.72
N LEU A 162 -16.27 7.59 -14.31
CA LEU A 162 -16.02 7.13 -12.93
C LEU A 162 -14.51 7.20 -12.59
N LEU A 163 -13.64 6.69 -13.47
CA LEU A 163 -12.19 6.73 -13.29
C LEU A 163 -11.66 8.16 -13.17
N LEU A 164 -12.13 9.07 -14.04
CA LEU A 164 -11.76 10.48 -13.99
C LEU A 164 -12.27 11.15 -12.72
N THR A 165 -13.48 10.83 -12.28
CA THR A 165 -14.05 11.38 -11.05
C THR A 165 -13.23 10.96 -9.83
N LEU A 166 -12.91 9.68 -9.70
CA LEU A 166 -12.07 9.15 -8.63
C LEU A 166 -10.64 9.72 -8.68
N LYS A 167 -10.08 9.92 -9.88
CA LYS A 167 -8.78 10.60 -10.04
C LYS A 167 -8.83 12.06 -9.59
N ASN A 168 -9.85 12.81 -10.00
CA ASN A 168 -10.01 14.21 -9.63
C ASN A 168 -10.23 14.38 -8.12
N ALA A 169 -10.87 13.40 -7.47
CA ALA A 169 -10.98 13.31 -6.02
C ALA A 169 -9.67 12.92 -5.30
N GLY A 170 -8.59 12.64 -6.05
CA GLY A 170 -7.31 12.21 -5.50
C GLY A 170 -7.27 10.75 -5.04
N ILE A 171 -8.31 9.95 -5.33
CA ILE A 171 -8.40 8.53 -4.97
C ILE A 171 -7.52 7.68 -5.89
N LEU A 172 -7.55 8.01 -7.18
CA LEU A 172 -6.74 7.33 -8.20
C LEU A 172 -5.60 8.20 -8.69
N VAL A 173 -4.51 7.53 -9.08
CA VAL A 173 -3.39 8.11 -9.79
C VAL A 173 -3.13 7.35 -11.08
N ASN A 174 -2.57 8.03 -12.07
CA ASN A 174 -2.13 7.39 -13.30
C ASN A 174 -0.96 6.44 -12.98
N LYS A 175 -1.08 5.19 -13.40
CA LYS A 175 0.03 4.22 -13.40
C LYS A 175 0.77 4.24 -14.73
N THR A 176 0.03 4.34 -15.82
CA THR A 176 0.51 4.62 -17.19
C THR A 176 -0.42 5.67 -17.82
N GLU A 177 -0.31 5.93 -19.12
CA GLU A 177 -1.21 6.83 -19.84
C GLU A 177 -2.68 6.43 -19.74
N SER A 178 -2.97 5.11 -19.76
CA SER A 178 -4.34 4.56 -19.81
C SER A 178 -4.77 3.79 -18.57
N THR A 179 -3.82 3.41 -17.70
CA THR A 179 -4.11 2.60 -16.50
C THR A 179 -4.04 3.43 -15.22
N TYR A 180 -4.95 3.14 -14.31
CA TYR A 180 -5.07 3.81 -13.01
C TYR A 180 -4.70 2.84 -11.88
N THR A 181 -4.35 3.39 -10.72
CA THR A 181 -4.16 2.65 -9.47
C THR A 181 -4.52 3.54 -8.27
N LEU A 182 -4.70 2.95 -7.09
CA LEU A 182 -4.98 3.72 -5.87
C LEU A 182 -3.78 4.60 -5.50
N GLY A 183 -4.05 5.79 -4.98
CA GLY A 183 -3.02 6.63 -4.39
C GLY A 183 -2.33 5.92 -3.22
N ARG A 184 -1.01 5.75 -3.29
CA ARG A 184 -0.25 4.96 -2.28
C ARG A 184 -0.42 5.43 -0.83
N ASN A 185 -0.61 6.73 -0.62
CA ASN A 185 -0.73 7.29 0.73
C ASN A 185 -2.12 7.11 1.33
N ILE A 186 -3.13 6.94 0.49
CA ILE A 186 -4.54 6.78 0.90
C ILE A 186 -4.98 5.31 0.85
N GLU A 187 -4.30 4.47 0.06
CA GLU A 187 -4.59 3.04 -0.09
C GLU A 187 -4.80 2.31 1.25
N PRO A 188 -3.98 2.47 2.31
CA PRO A 188 -4.22 1.81 3.60
C PRO A 188 -5.56 2.17 4.24
N PHE A 189 -5.95 3.44 4.12
CA PHE A 189 -7.19 3.96 4.70
C PHE A 189 -8.41 3.47 3.90
N LEU A 190 -8.28 3.38 2.58
CA LEU A 190 -9.33 2.85 1.71
C LEU A 190 -9.54 1.35 1.93
N VAL A 191 -8.46 0.59 2.11
CA VAL A 191 -8.52 -0.83 2.47
C VAL A 191 -9.24 -1.01 3.81
N GLU A 192 -8.84 -0.25 4.83
CA GLU A 192 -9.49 -0.29 6.15
C GLU A 192 -10.99 0.07 6.07
N LEU A 193 -11.34 1.07 5.26
CA LEU A 193 -12.72 1.46 5.03
C LEU A 193 -13.54 0.33 4.40
N CYS A 194 -13.03 -0.29 3.34
CA CYS A 194 -13.73 -1.38 2.66
C CYS A 194 -13.89 -2.61 3.57
N LEU A 195 -12.89 -2.95 4.39
CA LEU A 195 -12.98 -4.00 5.42
C LEU A 195 -14.05 -3.66 6.45
N THR A 196 -14.06 -2.43 6.97
CA THR A 196 -15.02 -1.99 8.00
C THR A 196 -16.46 -2.00 7.48
N LYS A 197 -16.65 -1.69 6.19
CA LYS A 197 -17.95 -1.75 5.53
C LYS A 197 -18.34 -3.16 5.03
N GLY A 198 -17.47 -4.17 5.20
CA GLY A 198 -17.72 -5.56 4.78
C GLY A 198 -17.80 -5.76 3.26
N ILE A 199 -17.13 -4.89 2.49
CA ILE A 199 -17.12 -4.95 1.02
C ILE A 199 -16.03 -5.91 0.52
N ILE A 200 -14.94 -6.04 1.27
CA ILE A 200 -13.81 -6.95 1.01
C ILE A 200 -13.46 -7.75 2.27
#